data_AF-A0A1M7PQ95-F1
#
_entry.id   AF-A0A1M7PQ95-F1
#
_cell.length_a   1.000
_cell.length_b   1.000
_cell.length_c   1.000
_cell.angle_alpha   90.00
_cell.angle_beta   90.00
_cell.angle_gamma   90.00
#
_symmetry.space_group_name_H-M   'P 1'
#
loop_
_entity.id
_entity.type
_entity.pdbx_description
1 polymer ?
#
loop_
_entity_poly.entity_id
_entity_poly.type
_entity_poly.pdbx_seq_one_letter_code
_entity_poly.pdbx_strand_id
1 'polypeptide(L)'
;MWAYGEHPRAWRDLGTPEALLWTAGALYAIGVRRHGGWQHLPHEPAAWIRAAVLTAGAATAAVLARRILSRYVADLFLGRRHQALLRPWFHRRLRRWEEADRLAVAHAHDAAGPRHAAARNRVALARPRSATWMGDRLQAVESRVRAEYGLDLPSAWPRLWLLLPAPDRDDLRAADRAWLDATDSASWALLSLVPALAWYPLTALSLLTWLGALLRARAAVEAAADLVEAAVDLHGQALARRLGAAPAEEVQVTPAIGREVNSRLRKGG
;
A
#
# COMPACT_ATOMS: atom_id res chain seq x y z
N MET A 1 -11.60 1.41 3.48
CA MET A 1 -11.55 2.48 4.51
C MET A 1 -10.51 3.58 4.20
N TRP A 2 -10.15 3.81 2.94
CA TRP A 2 -9.17 4.84 2.52
C TRP A 2 -9.56 5.40 1.14
N ALA A 3 -10.77 5.96 1.05
CA ALA A 3 -11.21 6.61 -0.17
C ALA A 3 -12.17 7.75 0.18
N TYR A 4 -11.61 8.86 0.67
CA TYR A 4 -12.32 10.13 0.64
C TYR A 4 -11.39 11.21 0.09
N GLY A 5 -11.57 11.45 -1.21
CA GLY A 5 -11.34 12.75 -1.83
C GLY A 5 -9.92 13.09 -2.28
N GLU A 6 -9.50 12.55 -3.42
CA GLU A 6 -8.80 13.36 -4.43
C GLU A 6 -9.27 12.94 -5.83
N HIS A 7 -9.79 13.91 -6.60
CA HIS A 7 -10.07 13.73 -8.03
C HIS A 7 -8.74 13.81 -8.80
N PRO A 8 -8.35 12.79 -9.58
CA PRO A 8 -7.09 12.81 -10.31
C PRO A 8 -7.19 13.78 -11.51
N ARG A 9 -6.38 14.86 -11.47
CA ARG A 9 -6.19 15.77 -12.62
C ARG A 9 -5.39 15.04 -13.70
N ALA A 10 -6.10 14.34 -14.58
CA ALA A 10 -5.59 13.44 -15.61
C ALA A 10 -4.53 14.02 -16.57
N TRP A 11 -4.36 15.34 -16.62
CA TRP A 11 -3.44 16.01 -17.55
C TRP A 11 -2.00 16.15 -17.04
N ARG A 12 -1.72 15.96 -15.74
CA ARG A 12 -0.32 15.96 -15.23
C ARG A 12 0.41 14.64 -15.47
N ASP A 13 -0.34 13.54 -15.66
CA ASP A 13 0.22 12.19 -15.81
C ASP A 13 0.88 11.94 -17.19
N LEU A 14 0.68 12.83 -18.16
CA LEU A 14 1.24 12.69 -19.51
C LEU A 14 2.73 13.09 -19.59
N GLY A 15 3.25 13.78 -18.57
CA GLY A 15 4.63 14.25 -18.51
C GLY A 15 5.54 13.46 -17.57
N THR A 16 5.09 12.34 -17.01
CA THR A 16 5.96 11.54 -16.14
C THR A 16 7.06 10.87 -16.97
N PRO A 17 8.31 10.83 -16.48
CA PRO A 17 9.44 10.19 -17.19
C PRO A 17 9.16 8.71 -17.56
N GLU A 18 8.23 8.08 -16.86
CA GLU A 18 7.76 6.71 -17.10
C GLU A 18 6.90 6.59 -18.38
N ALA A 19 6.07 7.59 -18.68
CA ALA A 19 5.33 7.66 -19.95
C ALA A 19 6.27 7.89 -21.14
N LEU A 20 7.36 8.62 -20.93
CA LEU A 20 8.43 8.82 -21.92
C LEU A 20 9.22 7.52 -22.17
N LEU A 21 9.47 6.71 -21.15
CA LEU A 21 10.08 5.38 -21.31
C LEU A 21 9.19 4.42 -22.11
N TRP A 22 7.86 4.50 -21.93
CA TRP A 22 6.91 3.71 -22.72
C TRP A 22 6.85 4.13 -24.19
N THR A 23 6.83 5.43 -24.47
CA THR A 23 6.85 5.93 -25.84
C THR A 23 8.18 5.60 -26.52
N ALA A 24 9.31 5.78 -25.84
CA ALA A 24 10.63 5.40 -26.34
C ALA A 24 10.77 3.88 -26.56
N GLY A 25 10.30 3.06 -25.62
CA GLY A 25 10.33 1.61 -25.71
C GLY A 25 9.41 1.05 -26.80
N ALA A 26 8.22 1.62 -26.98
CA ALA A 26 7.31 1.26 -28.06
C ALA A 26 7.87 1.65 -29.43
N LEU A 27 8.43 2.86 -29.57
CA LEU A 27 9.11 3.30 -30.79
C LEU A 27 10.33 2.41 -31.10
N TYR A 28 11.11 2.03 -30.09
CA TYR A 28 12.25 1.13 -30.25
C TYR A 28 11.82 -0.29 -30.66
N ALA A 29 10.78 -0.86 -30.03
CA ALA A 29 10.28 -2.20 -30.36
C ALA A 29 9.66 -2.26 -31.77
N ILE A 30 8.98 -1.20 -32.21
CA ILE A 30 8.43 -1.07 -33.56
C ILE A 30 9.56 -0.89 -34.59
N GLY A 31 10.56 -0.06 -34.28
CA GLY A 31 11.66 0.25 -35.19
C GLY A 31 12.66 -0.90 -35.39
N VAL A 32 13.05 -1.58 -34.31
CA VAL A 32 14.14 -2.57 -34.35
C VAL A 32 13.65 -3.95 -34.77
N ARG A 33 12.46 -4.38 -34.33
CA ARG A 33 12.00 -5.76 -34.57
C ARG A 33 11.42 -6.00 -35.95
N ARG A 34 10.95 -4.95 -36.64
CA ARG A 34 10.28 -5.08 -37.95
C ARG A 34 11.20 -4.82 -39.14
N HIS A 35 12.32 -4.11 -38.96
CA HIS A 35 13.15 -3.63 -40.08
C HIS A 35 14.63 -4.03 -40.05
N GLY A 36 15.07 -4.87 -39.12
CA GLY A 36 16.41 -5.48 -39.19
C GLY A 36 17.57 -4.48 -39.11
N GLY A 37 17.32 -3.25 -38.65
CA GLY A 37 18.30 -2.17 -38.54
C GLY A 37 17.72 -0.82 -38.92
N TRP A 38 18.32 0.26 -38.41
CA TRP A 38 17.94 1.66 -38.68
C TRP A 38 18.06 2.09 -40.17
N GLN A 39 18.48 1.17 -41.04
CA GLN A 39 18.81 1.42 -42.44
C GLN A 39 17.60 1.28 -43.40
N HIS A 40 16.46 0.74 -42.93
CA HIS A 40 15.24 0.59 -43.74
C HIS A 40 14.05 1.33 -43.13
N LEU A 41 14.23 2.61 -42.83
CA LEU A 41 13.11 3.46 -42.43
C LEU A 41 12.22 3.77 -43.65
N PRO A 42 10.90 3.57 -43.55
CA PRO A 42 9.99 3.83 -44.66
C PRO A 42 10.00 5.34 -45.00
N HIS A 43 10.25 5.65 -46.27
CA HIS A 43 10.15 7.03 -46.79
C HIS A 43 8.69 7.51 -46.92
N GLU A 44 7.70 6.62 -46.73
CA GLU A 44 6.30 6.98 -46.86
C GLU A 44 5.75 7.67 -45.60
N PRO A 45 5.20 8.90 -45.72
CA PRO A 45 4.64 9.63 -44.60
C PRO A 45 3.44 8.90 -43.95
N ALA A 46 2.71 8.09 -44.71
CA ALA A 46 1.61 7.27 -44.21
C ALA A 46 2.05 6.15 -43.24
N ALA A 47 3.31 5.69 -43.33
CA ALA A 47 3.85 4.73 -42.36
C ALA A 47 4.10 5.40 -41.01
N TRP A 48 4.63 6.63 -41.01
CA TRP A 48 4.87 7.42 -39.80
C TRP A 48 3.57 7.80 -39.09
N ILE A 49 2.53 8.19 -39.82
CA ILE A 49 1.21 8.49 -39.24
C ILE A 49 0.61 7.26 -38.57
N ARG A 50 0.63 6.09 -39.23
CA ARG A 50 0.12 4.83 -38.65
C ARG A 50 0.90 4.43 -37.40
N ALA A 51 2.22 4.53 -37.43
CA ALA A 51 3.06 4.27 -36.25
C ALA A 51 2.71 5.22 -35.10
N ALA A 52 2.61 6.52 -35.38
CA ALA A 52 2.24 7.54 -34.38
C ALA A 52 0.87 7.25 -33.75
N VAL A 53 -0.16 6.96 -34.57
CA VAL A 53 -1.51 6.62 -34.10
C VAL A 53 -1.50 5.35 -33.26
N LEU A 54 -0.79 4.30 -33.67
CA LEU A 54 -0.68 3.06 -32.89
C LEU A 54 0.04 3.29 -31.55
N THR A 55 1.13 4.06 -31.55
CA THR A 55 1.84 4.40 -30.30
C THR A 55 1.00 5.26 -29.37
N ALA A 56 0.24 6.23 -29.89
CA ALA A 56 -0.65 7.06 -29.11
C ALA A 56 -1.83 6.25 -28.54
N GLY A 57 -2.40 5.34 -29.34
CA GLY A 57 -3.44 4.41 -28.90
C GLY A 57 -2.95 3.47 -27.79
N ALA A 58 -1.76 2.88 -27.96
CA ALA A 58 -1.13 2.01 -26.96
C ALA A 58 -0.80 2.77 -25.66
N ALA A 59 -0.28 4.00 -25.76
CA ALA A 59 -0.01 4.85 -24.60
C ALA A 59 -1.30 5.20 -23.85
N THR A 60 -2.38 5.52 -24.58
CA THR A 60 -3.68 5.81 -23.97
C THR A 60 -4.25 4.57 -23.26
N ALA A 61 -4.19 3.40 -23.89
CA ALA A 61 -4.61 2.14 -23.28
C ALA A 61 -3.78 1.81 -22.02
N ALA A 62 -2.47 2.05 -22.05
CA ALA A 62 -1.58 1.88 -20.90
C ALA A 62 -1.96 2.77 -19.72
N VAL A 63 -2.28 4.05 -19.96
CA VAL A 63 -2.72 4.99 -18.92
C VAL A 63 -4.04 4.55 -18.29
N LEU A 64 -4.99 4.04 -19.08
CA LEU A 64 -6.25 3.51 -18.56
C LEU A 64 -6.04 2.22 -17.77
N ALA A 65 -5.24 1.29 -18.31
CA ALA A 65 -4.89 0.03 -17.66
C ALA A 65 -4.21 0.27 -16.30
N ARG A 66 -3.32 1.27 -16.21
CA ARG A 66 -2.66 1.67 -14.97
C ARG A 66 -3.64 2.00 -13.85
N ARG A 67 -4.69 2.79 -14.12
CA ARG A 67 -5.66 3.19 -13.08
C ARG A 67 -6.38 2.01 -12.45
N ILE A 68 -6.64 1.00 -13.27
CA ILE A 68 -7.23 -0.25 -12.82
C ILE A 68 -6.16 -1.04 -12.05
N LEU A 69 -4.97 -1.17 -12.62
CA LEU A 69 -3.86 -1.93 -12.07
C LEU A 69 -3.38 -1.41 -10.72
N SER A 70 -3.36 -0.09 -10.49
CA SER A 70 -2.94 0.50 -9.21
C SER A 70 -3.83 0.12 -8.06
N ARG A 71 -5.14 0.01 -8.30
CA ARG A 71 -6.08 -0.54 -7.30
C ARG A 71 -5.80 -2.01 -7.02
N TYR A 72 -5.53 -2.81 -8.06
CA TYR A 72 -5.17 -4.22 -7.89
C TYR A 72 -3.86 -4.42 -7.14
N VAL A 73 -2.83 -3.60 -7.45
CA VAL A 73 -1.54 -3.61 -6.77
C VAL A 73 -1.69 -3.18 -5.31
N ALA A 74 -2.48 -2.13 -5.03
CA ALA A 74 -2.78 -1.71 -3.67
C ALA A 74 -3.48 -2.83 -2.87
N ASP A 75 -4.49 -3.47 -3.46
CA ASP A 75 -5.20 -4.59 -2.85
C ASP A 75 -4.30 -5.82 -2.62
N LEU A 76 -3.37 -6.07 -3.55
CA LEU A 76 -2.36 -7.13 -3.45
C LEU A 76 -1.39 -6.84 -2.30
N PHE A 77 -0.86 -5.61 -2.25
CA PHE A 77 0.08 -5.17 -1.20
C PHE A 77 -0.56 -5.21 0.18
N LEU A 78 -1.86 -4.92 0.29
CA LEU A 78 -2.61 -4.97 1.56
C LEU A 78 -3.19 -6.36 1.87
N GLY A 79 -3.17 -7.28 0.90
CA GLY A 79 -3.74 -8.62 1.05
C GLY A 79 -5.27 -8.66 1.17
N ARG A 80 -5.99 -7.62 0.73
CA ARG A 80 -7.44 -7.46 0.97
C ARG A 80 -8.31 -8.29 0.03
N ARG A 81 -8.09 -8.19 -1.29
CA ARG A 81 -9.00 -8.74 -2.30
C ARG A 81 -8.69 -10.17 -2.71
N HIS A 82 -7.41 -10.56 -2.65
CA HIS A 82 -6.93 -11.83 -3.19
C HIS A 82 -6.63 -12.86 -2.09
N GLN A 83 -7.41 -12.87 -1.00
CA GLN A 83 -7.20 -13.78 0.12
C GLN A 83 -7.15 -15.24 -0.32
N ALA A 84 -7.94 -15.65 -1.32
CA ALA A 84 -7.90 -17.01 -1.86
C ALA A 84 -6.57 -17.32 -2.59
N LEU A 85 -6.10 -16.42 -3.45
CA LEU A 85 -4.83 -16.61 -4.18
C LEU A 85 -3.61 -16.50 -3.25
N LEU A 86 -3.71 -15.64 -2.23
CA LEU A 86 -2.67 -15.42 -1.24
C LEU A 86 -2.77 -16.41 -0.07
N ARG A 87 -3.80 -17.25 0.00
CA ARG A 87 -4.01 -18.25 1.07
C ARG A 87 -2.81 -19.19 1.25
N PRO A 88 -2.23 -19.80 0.20
CA PRO A 88 -1.04 -20.63 0.38
C PRO A 88 0.16 -19.83 0.89
N TRP A 89 0.31 -18.58 0.47
CA TRP A 89 1.37 -17.68 0.92
C TRP A 89 1.20 -17.29 2.39
N PHE A 90 -0.03 -16.95 2.79
CA PHE A 90 -0.39 -16.72 4.19
C PHE A 90 -0.10 -17.95 5.04
N HIS A 91 -0.56 -19.15 4.65
CA HIS A 91 -0.28 -20.37 5.40
C HIS A 91 1.20 -20.70 5.46
N ARG A 92 1.96 -20.49 4.37
CA ARG A 92 3.42 -20.64 4.38
C ARG A 92 4.09 -19.68 5.36
N ARG A 93 3.68 -18.42 5.35
CA ARG A 93 4.20 -17.38 6.25
C ARG A 93 3.84 -17.66 7.70
N LEU A 94 2.59 -18.04 7.97
CA LEU A 94 2.11 -18.40 9.29
C LEU A 94 2.85 -19.62 9.84
N ARG A 95 3.00 -20.69 9.04
CA ARG A 95 3.77 -21.87 9.45
C ARG A 95 5.22 -21.54 9.79
N ARG A 96 5.89 -20.73 8.96
CA ARG A 96 7.27 -20.26 9.25
C ARG A 96 7.35 -19.46 10.54
N TRP A 97 6.35 -18.62 10.82
CA TRP A 97 6.28 -17.87 12.07
C TRP A 97 6.02 -18.79 13.27
N GLU A 98 5.07 -19.71 13.18
CA GLU A 98 4.72 -20.66 14.25
C GLU A 98 5.87 -21.63 14.56
N GLU A 99 6.64 -22.03 13.55
CA GLU A 99 7.87 -22.81 13.74
C GLU A 99 8.95 -21.99 14.45
N ALA A 100 9.20 -20.76 14.01
CA ALA A 100 10.16 -19.88 14.66
C ALA A 100 9.76 -19.50 16.10
N ASP A 101 8.46 -19.31 16.36
CA ASP A 101 7.93 -19.00 17.69
C ASP A 101 8.03 -20.19 18.63
N ARG A 102 7.69 -21.41 18.17
CA ARG A 102 7.92 -22.64 18.95
C ARG A 102 9.37 -22.80 19.38
N LEU A 103 10.32 -22.56 18.46
CA LEU A 103 11.75 -22.62 18.78
C LEU A 103 12.18 -21.50 19.74
N ALA A 104 11.63 -20.29 19.58
CA ALA A 104 11.95 -19.17 20.46
C ALA A 104 11.45 -19.40 21.89
N VAL A 105 10.27 -19.99 22.05
CA VAL A 105 9.71 -20.37 23.37
C VAL A 105 10.49 -21.52 23.98
N ALA A 106 10.79 -22.57 23.20
CA ALA A 106 11.54 -23.74 23.68
C ALA A 106 12.95 -23.37 24.18
N HIS A 107 13.62 -22.42 23.50
CA HIS A 107 14.98 -21.98 23.82
C HIS A 107 15.02 -20.62 24.53
N ALA A 108 13.92 -20.20 25.18
CA ALA A 108 13.82 -18.86 25.77
C ALA A 108 14.90 -18.57 26.83
N HIS A 109 15.35 -19.60 27.55
CA HIS A 109 16.38 -19.52 28.59
C HIS A 109 17.78 -19.92 28.11
N ASP A 110 17.91 -20.33 26.84
CA ASP A 110 19.18 -20.77 26.27
C ASP A 110 19.90 -19.62 25.55
N ALA A 111 21.21 -19.76 25.35
CA ALA A 111 22.01 -18.81 24.55
C ALA A 111 21.51 -18.70 23.09
N ALA A 112 20.76 -19.69 22.59
CA ALA A 112 20.13 -19.67 21.27
C ALA A 112 18.82 -18.86 21.21
N GLY A 113 18.18 -18.58 22.35
CA GLY A 113 16.90 -17.88 22.45
C GLY A 113 16.81 -16.58 21.64
N PRO A 114 17.79 -15.65 21.77
CA PRO A 114 17.79 -14.41 20.99
C PRO A 114 17.81 -14.61 19.47
N ARG A 115 18.49 -15.66 18.97
CA ARG A 115 18.54 -15.97 17.53
C ARG A 115 17.18 -16.46 17.02
N HIS A 116 16.49 -17.29 17.80
CA HIS A 116 15.16 -17.77 17.44
C HIS A 116 14.10 -16.66 17.54
N ALA A 117 14.19 -15.79 18.56
CA ALA A 117 13.36 -14.59 18.66
C ALA A 117 13.59 -13.65 17.45
N ALA A 118 14.84 -13.44 17.03
CA ALA A 118 15.15 -12.66 15.82
C ALA A 118 14.63 -13.34 14.55
N ALA A 119 14.68 -14.67 14.44
CA ALA A 119 14.10 -15.41 13.32
C ALA A 119 12.58 -15.25 13.23
N ARG A 120 11.87 -15.33 14.36
CA ARG A 120 10.44 -15.05 14.44
C ARG A 120 10.14 -13.61 14.04
N ASN A 121 10.87 -12.66 14.64
CA ASN A 121 10.67 -11.22 14.42
C ASN A 121 10.96 -10.80 12.98
N ARG A 122 11.85 -11.50 12.25
CA ARG A 122 12.05 -11.33 10.79
C ARG A 122 10.79 -11.62 9.97
N VAL A 123 9.92 -12.51 10.44
CA VAL A 123 8.64 -12.83 9.76
C VAL A 123 7.54 -11.85 10.20
N ALA A 124 7.37 -11.70 11.51
CA ALA A 124 6.47 -10.74 12.15
C ALA A 124 6.74 -10.66 13.66
N LEU A 125 6.55 -9.48 14.25
CA LEU A 125 6.67 -9.26 15.70
C LEU A 125 5.55 -9.96 16.51
N ALA A 126 4.36 -10.09 15.90
CA ALA A 126 3.21 -10.79 16.46
C ALA A 126 2.70 -11.83 15.44
N ARG A 127 1.79 -12.70 15.88
CA ARG A 127 1.20 -13.72 15.01
C ARG A 127 0.61 -13.07 13.74
N PRO A 128 1.07 -13.45 12.53
CA PRO A 128 0.59 -12.88 11.27
C PRO A 128 -0.93 -13.07 11.10
N ARG A 129 -1.63 -12.02 10.67
CA ARG A 129 -3.08 -12.01 10.38
C ARG A 129 -3.41 -11.77 8.91
N SER A 130 -2.41 -11.38 8.12
CA SER A 130 -2.48 -11.08 6.70
C SER A 130 -1.36 -11.79 5.93
N ALA A 131 -1.60 -12.00 4.64
CA ALA A 131 -0.60 -12.54 3.73
C ALA A 131 0.60 -11.60 3.56
N THR A 132 0.41 -10.29 3.76
CA THR A 132 1.45 -9.27 3.55
C THR A 132 1.82 -8.55 4.84
N TRP A 133 3.08 -8.10 4.92
CA TRP A 133 3.56 -7.30 6.05
C TRP A 133 2.77 -5.99 6.20
N MET A 134 2.43 -5.32 5.09
CA MET A 134 1.68 -4.06 5.13
C MET A 134 0.27 -4.25 5.68
N GLY A 135 -0.42 -5.33 5.28
CA GLY A 135 -1.73 -5.67 5.83
C GLY A 135 -1.65 -5.99 7.32
N ASP A 136 -0.62 -6.72 7.75
CA ASP A 136 -0.36 -6.98 9.17
C ASP A 136 -0.10 -5.71 9.96
N ARG A 137 0.71 -4.78 9.43
CA ARG A 137 1.05 -3.53 10.13
C ARG A 137 -0.19 -2.70 10.43
N LEU A 138 -1.10 -2.56 9.47
CA LEU A 138 -2.36 -1.83 9.66
C LEU A 138 -3.32 -2.57 10.61
N GLN A 139 -3.42 -3.90 10.49
CA GLN A 139 -4.23 -4.72 11.40
C GLN A 139 -3.70 -4.70 12.84
N ALA A 140 -2.38 -4.58 13.01
CA ALA A 140 -1.76 -4.45 14.32
C ALA A 140 -2.16 -3.13 15.00
N VAL A 141 -2.22 -2.01 14.28
CA VAL A 141 -2.73 -0.74 14.83
C VAL A 141 -4.16 -0.90 15.31
N GLU A 142 -5.05 -1.45 14.49
CA GLU A 142 -6.44 -1.67 14.88
C GLU A 142 -6.55 -2.55 16.13
N SER A 143 -5.74 -3.62 16.20
CA SER A 143 -5.72 -4.53 17.35
C SER A 143 -5.20 -3.85 18.61
N ARG A 144 -4.15 -3.03 18.51
CA ARG A 144 -3.58 -2.26 19.64
C ARG A 144 -4.56 -1.21 20.15
N VAL A 145 -5.12 -0.40 19.25
CA VAL A 145 -6.13 0.62 19.60
C VAL A 145 -7.34 -0.03 20.28
N ARG A 146 -7.78 -1.19 19.79
CA ARG A 146 -8.89 -1.93 20.41
C ARG A 146 -8.51 -2.50 21.78
N ALA A 147 -7.29 -3.00 21.96
CA ALA A 147 -6.82 -3.55 23.23
C ALA A 147 -6.62 -2.46 24.29
N GLU A 148 -5.98 -1.35 23.92
CA GLU A 148 -5.63 -0.25 24.83
C GLU A 148 -6.84 0.62 25.16
N TYR A 149 -7.62 1.01 24.14
CA TYR A 149 -8.70 1.98 24.29
C TYR A 149 -10.09 1.36 24.25
N GLY A 150 -10.24 0.09 23.89
CA GLY A 150 -11.56 -0.51 23.65
C GLY A 150 -12.29 0.07 22.44
N LEU A 151 -11.62 0.90 21.63
CA LEU A 151 -12.22 1.67 20.55
C LEU A 151 -12.26 0.87 19.25
N ASP A 152 -13.40 0.87 18.56
CA ASP A 152 -13.52 0.32 17.22
C ASP A 152 -13.04 1.35 16.20
N LEU A 153 -11.76 1.29 15.86
CA LEU A 153 -11.11 2.24 14.97
C LEU A 153 -11.89 2.44 13.64
N PRO A 154 -12.42 1.40 12.97
CA PRO A 154 -13.27 1.56 11.79
C PRO A 154 -14.45 2.52 11.95
N SER A 155 -15.13 2.45 13.09
CA SER A 155 -16.32 3.27 13.38
C SER A 155 -15.97 4.66 13.92
N ALA A 156 -14.89 4.75 14.70
CA ALA A 156 -14.44 5.97 15.35
C ALA A 156 -13.68 6.92 14.41
N TRP A 157 -12.93 6.37 13.44
CA TRP A 157 -12.03 7.13 12.58
C TRP A 157 -12.68 8.33 11.86
N PRO A 158 -13.87 8.23 11.23
CA PRO A 158 -14.46 9.38 10.55
C PRO A 158 -14.73 10.56 11.48
N ARG A 159 -14.98 10.31 12.76
CA ARG A 159 -15.23 11.34 13.77
C ARG A 159 -13.93 11.87 14.36
N LEU A 160 -12.96 10.98 14.60
CA LEU A 160 -11.61 11.37 14.95
C LEU A 160 -11.05 12.34 13.90
N TRP A 161 -11.23 12.04 12.61
CA TRP A 161 -10.83 12.87 11.47
C TRP A 161 -11.34 14.31 11.54
N LEU A 162 -12.57 14.51 12.03
CA LEU A 162 -13.17 15.83 12.18
C LEU A 162 -12.59 16.62 13.36
N LEU A 163 -11.98 15.94 14.33
CA LEU A 163 -11.35 16.55 15.49
C LEU A 163 -9.87 16.86 15.29
N LEU A 164 -9.21 16.16 14.37
CA LEU A 164 -7.81 16.37 14.06
C LEU A 164 -7.57 17.83 13.59
N PRO A 165 -6.53 18.51 14.11
CA PRO A 165 -6.01 19.75 13.56
C PRO A 165 -5.67 19.64 12.07
N ALA A 166 -5.62 20.79 11.38
CA ALA A 166 -5.17 20.85 9.99
C ALA A 166 -3.78 20.22 9.74
N PRO A 167 -2.73 20.52 10.53
CA PRO A 167 -1.40 19.91 10.31
C PRO A 167 -1.42 18.38 10.39
N ASP A 168 -2.04 17.82 11.43
CA ASP A 168 -2.13 16.36 11.61
C ASP A 168 -2.85 15.66 10.45
N ARG A 169 -3.90 16.29 9.90
CA ARG A 169 -4.58 15.77 8.70
C ARG A 169 -3.69 15.82 7.46
N ASP A 170 -2.84 16.84 7.34
CA ASP A 170 -1.97 16.99 6.19
C ASP A 170 -0.82 15.97 6.22
N ASP A 171 -0.33 15.60 7.39
CA ASP A 171 0.62 14.50 7.58
C ASP A 171 0.00 13.15 7.19
N LEU A 172 -1.23 12.86 7.64
CA LEU A 172 -1.96 11.66 7.23
C LEU A 172 -2.20 11.61 5.72
N ARG A 173 -2.55 12.74 5.09
CA ARG A 173 -2.67 12.85 3.64
C ARG A 173 -1.34 12.69 2.91
N ALA A 174 -0.23 13.13 3.51
CA ALA A 174 1.09 12.94 2.92
C ALA A 174 1.48 11.45 2.89
N ALA A 175 1.18 10.70 3.95
CA ALA A 175 1.35 9.26 3.98
C ALA A 175 0.46 8.55 2.94
N ASP A 176 -0.80 8.97 2.80
CA ASP A 176 -1.73 8.43 1.80
C ASP A 176 -1.24 8.70 0.36
N ARG A 177 -0.78 9.93 0.06
CA ARG A 177 -0.18 10.26 -1.24
C ARG A 177 1.07 9.42 -1.52
N ALA A 178 1.96 9.27 -0.55
CA ALA A 178 3.16 8.44 -0.70
C ALA A 178 2.81 6.97 -1.01
N TRP A 179 1.75 6.45 -0.40
CA TRP A 179 1.21 5.12 -0.70
C TRP A 179 0.68 5.04 -2.14
N LEU A 180 -0.16 6.00 -2.55
CA LEU A 180 -0.71 6.05 -3.90
C LEU A 180 0.40 6.12 -4.95
N ASP A 181 1.37 7.02 -4.77
CA ASP A 181 2.53 7.17 -5.67
C ASP A 181 3.35 5.89 -5.78
N ALA A 182 3.55 5.18 -4.66
CA ALA A 182 4.26 3.90 -4.66
C ALA A 182 3.48 2.82 -5.43
N THR A 183 2.16 2.71 -5.22
CA THR A 183 1.32 1.75 -5.97
C THR A 183 1.21 2.08 -7.45
N ASP A 184 1.28 3.38 -7.80
CA ASP A 184 1.30 3.83 -9.18
C ASP A 184 2.61 3.44 -9.87
N SER A 185 3.75 3.71 -9.21
CA SER A 185 5.08 3.29 -9.67
C SER A 185 5.17 1.77 -9.87
N ALA A 186 4.61 0.99 -8.94
CA ALA A 186 4.55 -0.46 -9.05
C ALA A 186 3.68 -0.93 -10.23
N SER A 187 2.60 -0.21 -10.53
CA SER A 187 1.73 -0.51 -11.67
C SER A 187 2.44 -0.31 -12.99
N TRP A 188 3.22 0.77 -13.12
CA TRP A 188 4.07 1.00 -14.28
C TRP A 188 5.14 -0.09 -14.44
N ALA A 189 5.79 -0.49 -13.35
CA ALA A 189 6.74 -1.58 -13.35
C ALA A 189 6.13 -2.90 -13.86
N LEU A 190 4.91 -3.23 -13.40
CA LEU A 190 4.20 -4.44 -13.81
C LEU A 190 3.77 -4.39 -15.29
N LEU A 191 3.29 -3.24 -15.75
CA LEU A 191 2.96 -3.07 -17.17
C LEU A 191 4.22 -3.24 -18.03
N SER A 192 5.37 -2.74 -17.55
CA SER A 192 6.64 -2.72 -18.29
C SER A 192 7.28 -4.11 -18.41
N LEU A 193 6.80 -5.10 -17.65
CA LEU A 193 7.22 -6.49 -17.83
C LEU A 193 6.77 -7.08 -19.17
N VAL A 194 5.66 -6.63 -19.75
CA VAL A 194 5.15 -7.15 -21.03
C VAL A 194 6.16 -6.91 -22.17
N PRO A 195 6.63 -5.68 -22.44
CA PRO A 195 7.69 -5.45 -23.42
C PRO A 195 9.04 -6.02 -22.98
N ALA A 196 9.29 -6.15 -21.67
CA ALA A 196 10.53 -6.73 -21.17
C ALA A 196 10.77 -8.18 -21.58
N LEU A 197 9.70 -8.95 -21.85
CA LEU A 197 9.81 -10.29 -22.42
C LEU A 197 10.46 -10.29 -23.81
N ALA A 198 10.39 -9.18 -24.54
CA ALA A 198 11.05 -9.02 -25.85
C ALA A 198 12.47 -8.45 -25.74
N TRP A 199 12.79 -7.72 -24.66
CA TRP A 199 14.10 -7.09 -24.44
C TRP A 199 14.48 -7.16 -22.96
N TYR A 200 15.32 -8.14 -22.63
CA TYR A 200 15.69 -8.50 -21.25
C TYR A 200 16.21 -7.36 -20.36
N PRO A 201 16.88 -6.27 -20.84
CA PRO A 201 17.29 -5.17 -19.98
C PRO A 201 16.12 -4.44 -19.30
N LEU A 202 14.95 -4.39 -19.97
CA LEU A 202 13.75 -3.84 -19.36
C LEU A 202 13.24 -4.68 -18.20
N THR A 203 13.57 -5.98 -18.14
CA THR A 203 13.17 -6.85 -17.03
C THR A 203 13.88 -6.41 -15.76
N ALA A 204 15.19 -6.16 -15.84
CA ALA A 204 15.97 -5.67 -14.72
C ALA A 204 15.46 -4.29 -14.25
N LEU A 205 15.21 -3.37 -15.19
CA LEU A 205 14.68 -2.05 -14.87
C LEU A 205 13.30 -2.13 -14.19
N SER A 206 12.38 -2.92 -14.76
CA SER A 206 11.04 -3.13 -14.21
C SER A 206 11.09 -3.74 -12.81
N LEU A 207 11.98 -4.71 -12.59
CA LEU A 207 12.14 -5.34 -11.28
C LEU A 207 12.69 -4.36 -10.23
N LEU A 208 13.68 -3.54 -10.60
CA LEU A 208 14.22 -2.51 -9.71
C LEU A 208 13.16 -1.46 -9.35
N THR A 209 12.38 -0.99 -10.33
CA THR A 209 11.26 -0.06 -10.08
C THR A 209 10.19 -0.67 -9.18
N TRP A 210 9.86 -1.96 -9.38
CA TRP A 210 8.93 -2.69 -8.52
C TRP A 210 9.43 -2.81 -7.08
N LEU A 211 10.71 -3.15 -6.89
CA LEU A 211 11.33 -3.24 -5.57
C LEU A 211 11.37 -1.88 -4.87
N GLY A 212 11.76 -0.81 -5.58
CA GLY A 212 11.75 0.55 -5.05
C GLY A 212 10.34 0.98 -4.62
N ALA A 213 9.33 0.70 -5.45
CA ALA A 213 7.93 0.94 -5.14
C ALA A 213 7.46 0.14 -3.91
N LEU A 214 7.88 -1.12 -3.77
CA LEU A 214 7.56 -1.95 -2.61
C LEU A 214 8.15 -1.37 -1.32
N LEU A 215 9.40 -0.89 -1.34
CA LEU A 215 10.04 -0.27 -0.18
C LEU A 215 9.35 1.04 0.21
N ARG A 216 9.05 1.90 -0.77
CA ARG A 216 8.31 3.16 -0.55
C ARG A 216 6.91 2.90 0.01
N ALA A 217 6.21 1.90 -0.51
CA ALA A 217 4.89 1.50 0.00
C ALA A 217 4.97 1.00 1.45
N ARG A 218 6.04 0.29 1.84
CA ARG A 218 6.23 -0.14 3.24
C ARG A 218 6.43 1.05 4.17
N ALA A 219 7.29 1.99 3.78
CA ALA A 219 7.54 3.21 4.55
C ALA A 219 6.27 4.06 4.69
N ALA A 220 5.48 4.19 3.62
CA ALA A 220 4.20 4.90 3.66
C ALA A 220 3.18 4.25 4.63
N VAL A 221 3.09 2.91 4.63
CA VAL A 221 2.23 2.18 5.57
C VAL A 221 2.71 2.31 7.01
N GLU A 222 4.03 2.31 7.24
CA GLU A 222 4.61 2.50 8.57
C GLU A 222 4.28 3.90 9.11
N ALA A 223 4.56 4.94 8.33
CA ALA A 223 4.21 6.32 8.68
C ALA A 223 2.70 6.50 8.92
N ALA A 224 1.85 5.95 8.04
CA ALA A 224 0.41 5.99 8.23
C ALA A 224 -0.03 5.28 9.51
N ALA A 225 0.58 4.14 9.84
CA ALA A 225 0.28 3.39 11.05
C ALA A 225 0.65 4.17 12.31
N ASP A 226 1.84 4.77 12.35
CA ASP A 226 2.32 5.56 13.49
C ASP A 226 1.48 6.84 13.68
N LEU A 227 1.12 7.52 12.58
CA LEU A 227 0.25 8.71 12.63
C LEU A 227 -1.17 8.39 13.09
N VAL A 228 -1.74 7.25 12.68
CA VAL A 228 -3.05 6.81 13.15
C VAL A 228 -3.02 6.50 14.65
N GLU A 229 -1.98 5.83 15.12
CA GLU A 229 -1.78 5.50 16.54
C GLU A 229 -1.66 6.81 17.36
N ALA A 230 -0.77 7.73 16.95
CA ALA A 230 -0.61 9.04 17.57
C ALA A 230 -1.90 9.89 17.54
N ALA A 231 -2.67 9.85 16.44
CA ALA A 231 -3.93 10.57 16.34
C ALA A 231 -4.96 10.06 17.37
N VAL A 232 -5.00 8.75 17.61
CA VAL A 232 -5.88 8.16 18.63
C VAL A 232 -5.39 8.49 20.03
N ASP A 233 -4.07 8.43 20.28
CA ASP A 233 -3.49 8.73 21.58
C ASP A 233 -3.75 10.19 22.00
N LEU A 234 -3.61 11.13 21.06
CA LEU A 234 -3.77 12.56 21.31
C LEU A 234 -5.23 13.01 21.30
N HIS A 235 -6.05 12.51 20.38
CA HIS A 235 -7.41 13.01 20.14
C HIS A 235 -8.52 12.05 20.60
N GLY A 236 -8.19 10.84 21.04
CA GLY A 236 -9.15 9.84 21.50
C GLY A 236 -9.95 10.31 22.71
N GLN A 237 -9.30 10.99 23.65
CA GLN A 237 -9.97 11.56 24.83
C GLN A 237 -10.91 12.71 24.45
N ALA A 238 -10.49 13.57 23.52
CA ALA A 238 -11.34 14.65 23.01
C ALA A 238 -12.60 14.09 22.32
N LEU A 239 -12.46 12.97 21.60
CA LEU A 239 -13.59 12.25 21.02
C LEU A 239 -14.52 11.70 22.10
N ALA A 240 -13.99 11.02 23.12
CA ALA A 240 -14.78 10.46 24.21
C ALA A 240 -15.58 11.54 24.96
N ARG A 241 -14.95 12.69 25.25
CA ARG A 241 -15.61 13.84 25.89
C ARG A 241 -16.71 14.44 25.02
N ARG A 242 -16.47 14.66 23.72
CA ARG A 242 -17.48 15.22 22.81
C ARG A 242 -18.67 14.28 22.58
N LEU A 243 -18.46 12.97 22.70
CA LEU A 243 -19.53 11.98 22.67
C LEU A 243 -20.20 11.77 24.03
N GLY A 244 -19.72 12.45 25.09
CA GLY A 244 -20.23 12.37 26.47
C GLY A 244 -19.93 11.06 27.18
N ALA A 245 -18.99 10.26 26.67
CA ALA A 245 -18.66 8.92 27.16
C ALA A 245 -17.61 8.94 28.29
N ALA A 246 -16.92 10.07 28.49
CA ALA A 246 -15.95 10.27 29.56
C ALA A 246 -16.31 11.52 30.39
N PRO A 247 -16.26 11.45 31.74
CA PRO A 247 -16.33 12.62 32.60
C PRO A 247 -15.21 13.63 32.29
N ALA A 248 -15.44 14.92 32.56
CA ALA A 248 -14.47 15.97 32.29
C ALA A 248 -13.14 15.79 33.05
N GLU A 249 -13.20 15.14 34.22
CA GLU A 249 -12.06 14.92 35.12
C GLU A 249 -11.19 13.71 34.75
N GLU A 250 -11.65 12.83 33.87
CA GLU A 250 -10.91 11.61 33.54
C GLU A 250 -9.83 11.91 32.48
N VAL A 251 -8.57 11.63 32.82
CA VAL A 251 -7.38 12.05 32.07
C VAL A 251 -7.02 11.10 30.92
N GLN A 252 -7.50 9.85 30.94
CA GLN A 252 -7.14 8.84 29.93
C GLN A 252 -8.36 8.06 29.44
N VAL A 253 -8.34 7.68 28.16
CA VAL A 253 -9.36 6.79 27.59
C VAL A 253 -9.09 5.37 28.07
N THR A 254 -9.94 4.85 28.94
CA THR A 254 -9.88 3.45 29.36
C THR A 254 -10.65 2.55 28.38
N PRO A 255 -10.39 1.23 28.35
CA PRO A 255 -11.17 0.28 27.55
C PRO A 255 -12.69 0.33 27.81
N ALA A 256 -13.11 0.70 29.02
CA ALA A 256 -14.52 0.86 29.36
C ALA A 256 -15.14 2.06 28.62
N ILE A 257 -14.44 3.19 28.58
CA ILE A 257 -14.87 4.41 27.88
C ILE A 257 -14.94 4.17 26.38
N GLY A 258 -13.96 3.50 25.76
CA GLY A 258 -14.01 3.25 24.32
C GLY A 258 -15.15 2.30 23.92
N ARG A 259 -15.54 1.36 24.78
CA ARG A 259 -16.76 0.55 24.56
C ARG A 259 -18.02 1.41 24.59
N GLU A 260 -18.10 2.37 25.49
CA GLU A 260 -19.22 3.31 25.57
C GLU A 260 -19.23 4.32 24.40
N VAL A 261 -18.06 4.71 23.90
CA VAL A 261 -17.97 5.42 22.62
C VAL A 261 -18.56 4.55 21.51
N ASN A 262 -18.14 3.28 21.40
CA ASN A 262 -18.65 2.39 20.37
C ASN A 262 -20.16 2.17 20.44
N SER A 263 -20.75 2.03 21.64
CA SER A 263 -22.20 1.85 21.83
C SER A 263 -22.98 3.05 21.25
N ARG A 264 -22.51 4.27 21.55
CA ARG A 264 -23.09 5.53 21.04
C ARG A 264 -22.89 5.69 19.53
N LEU A 265 -21.72 5.31 19.01
CA LEU A 265 -21.41 5.36 17.59
C LEU A 265 -22.30 4.42 16.76
N ARG A 266 -22.62 3.25 17.30
CA ARG A 266 -23.51 2.27 16.67
C ARG A 266 -25.00 2.59 16.79
N LYS A 267 -25.37 3.70 17.47
CA LYS A 267 -26.76 4.14 17.71
C LYS A 267 -27.66 3.04 18.30
N GLY A 268 -27.22 2.44 19.40
CA GLY A 268 -28.06 1.56 20.23
C GLY A 268 -27.97 0.09 19.85
N GLY A 269 -27.23 -0.65 20.68
CA GLY A 269 -27.56 -2.01 21.06
C GLY A 269 -27.76 -2.00 22.56
#